data_AF-A0A0F9PSB2-F1
#
_entry.id   AF-A0A0F9PSB2-F1
#
_cell.length_a   1.000
_cell.length_b   1.000
_cell.length_c   1.000
_cell.angle_alpha   90.00
_cell.angle_beta   90.00
_cell.angle_gamma   90.00
#
_symmetry.space_group_name_H-M   'P 1'
#
loop_
_entity.id
_entity.type
_entity.pdbx_description
1 polymer ?
#
loop_
_entity_poly.entity_id
_entity_poly.type
_entity_poly.pdbx_seq_one_letter_code
_entity_poly.pdbx_strand_id
1 'polypeptide(L)'
;NDLIRTIQFSRKKDKFKVGEGIKLSIRASQEYLKGYIEQNKDIIADKVSALKFELTLGHFSKEAEGTFKRLNLCANKNCSASLKDNIILKLKNKAEIKCPYCNSVLKMDRINNIDFNFLRTD
;
A
#
# COMPACT_ATOMS: atom_id res chain seq x y z
N ASN A 1 -3.36 2.26 11.18
CA ASN A 1 -2.74 2.50 9.87
C ASN A 1 -2.99 1.26 9.01
N ASP A 2 -3.74 1.40 7.91
CA ASP A 2 -4.11 0.28 7.03
C ASP A 2 -2.90 -0.33 6.32
N LEU A 3 -1.88 0.47 5.98
CA LEU A 3 -0.65 -0.02 5.35
C LEU A 3 0.05 -1.08 6.21
N ILE A 4 0.24 -0.80 7.50
CA ILE A 4 0.85 -1.75 8.46
C ILE A 4 0.03 -3.04 8.52
N ARG A 5 -1.30 -2.93 8.63
CA ARG A 5 -2.20 -4.09 8.69
C ARG A 5 -2.11 -4.93 7.41
N THR A 6 -2.07 -4.29 6.24
CA THR A 6 -1.96 -5.00 4.96
C THR A 6 -0.60 -5.68 4.80
N ILE A 7 0.50 -5.05 5.23
CA ILE A 7 1.83 -5.67 5.22
C ILE A 7 1.85 -6.89 6.16
N GLN A 8 1.39 -6.74 7.41
CA GLN A 8 1.34 -7.84 8.39
C GLN A 8 0.49 -9.02 7.91
N PHE A 9 -0.68 -8.75 7.34
CA PHE A 9 -1.54 -9.77 6.77
C PHE A 9 -0.86 -10.50 5.60
N SER A 10 -0.19 -9.76 4.72
CA SER A 10 0.51 -10.33 3.56
C SER A 10 1.69 -11.20 3.99
N ARG A 11 2.49 -10.75 4.97
CA ARG A 11 3.55 -11.56 5.59
C ARG A 11 3.02 -12.89 6.12
N LYS A 12 1.89 -12.87 6.85
CA LYS A 12 1.25 -14.10 7.36
C LYS A 12 0.83 -15.02 6.23
N LYS A 13 0.23 -14.47 5.16
CA LYS A 13 -0.20 -15.23 3.98
C LYS A 13 0.98 -15.94 3.30
N ASP A 14 2.14 -15.30 3.26
CA ASP A 14 3.35 -15.84 2.63
C ASP A 14 4.25 -16.60 3.61
N LYS A 15 3.70 -17.01 4.75
CA LYS A 15 4.33 -17.89 5.74
C LYS A 15 5.60 -17.32 6.38
N PHE A 16 5.71 -16.00 6.51
CA PHE A 16 6.75 -15.39 7.34
C PHE A 16 6.42 -15.63 8.83
N LYS A 17 7.45 -15.90 9.62
CA LYS A 17 7.35 -16.02 11.08
C LYS A 17 7.15 -14.66 11.72
N VAL A 18 6.57 -14.67 12.91
CA VAL A 18 6.47 -13.47 13.76
C VAL A 18 7.87 -13.02 14.14
N GLY A 19 8.16 -11.73 13.98
CA GLY A 19 9.48 -11.15 14.25
C GLY A 19 10.55 -11.44 13.18
N GLU A 20 10.23 -12.18 12.10
CA GLU A 20 11.17 -12.42 11.01
C GLU A 20 11.56 -11.10 10.33
N GLY A 21 12.86 -10.83 10.23
CA GLY A 21 13.38 -9.66 9.54
C GLY A 21 13.01 -9.65 8.06
N ILE A 22 12.62 -8.49 7.53
CA ILE A 22 12.38 -8.32 6.09
C ILE A 22 13.11 -7.12 5.53
N LYS A 23 13.39 -7.17 4.23
CA LYS A 23 13.65 -5.98 3.41
C LYS A 23 12.31 -5.52 2.87
N LEU A 24 11.91 -4.29 3.17
CA LEU A 24 10.63 -3.70 2.76
C LEU A 24 10.90 -2.56 1.78
N SER A 25 10.35 -2.66 0.58
CA SER A 25 10.39 -1.60 -0.42
C SER A 25 8.96 -1.10 -0.67
N ILE A 26 8.75 0.20 -0.56
CA ILE A 26 7.45 0.86 -0.74
C ILE A 26 7.57 1.91 -1.84
N ARG A 27 6.56 1.96 -2.72
CA ARG A 27 6.41 3.00 -3.73
C ARG A 27 5.06 3.66 -3.59
N ALA A 28 5.06 4.99 -3.48
CA ALA A 28 3.83 5.76 -3.34
C ALA A 28 3.49 6.50 -4.64
N SER A 29 2.22 6.50 -5.03
CA SER A 29 1.79 7.14 -6.28
C SER A 29 1.80 8.68 -6.22
N GLN A 30 1.85 9.26 -5.02
CA GLN A 30 1.74 10.70 -4.80
C GLN A 30 2.72 11.16 -3.72
N GLU A 31 3.26 12.38 -3.86
CA GLU A 31 4.28 12.91 -2.93
C GLU A 31 3.76 13.03 -1.50
N TYR A 32 2.49 13.39 -1.33
CA TYR A 32 1.91 13.51 0.02
C TYR A 32 1.80 12.14 0.73
N LEU A 33 1.61 11.05 -0.02
CA LEU A 33 1.60 9.70 0.53
C LEU A 33 3.01 9.27 0.93
N LYS A 34 4.00 9.57 0.08
CA LYS A 34 5.41 9.38 0.41
C LYS A 34 5.79 10.15 1.67
N GLY A 35 5.41 11.43 1.78
CA GLY A 35 5.63 12.23 2.98
C GLY A 35 4.99 11.64 4.23
N TYR A 36 3.76 11.13 4.13
CA TYR A 36 3.10 10.42 5.24
C TYR A 36 3.86 9.16 5.67
N ILE A 37 4.31 8.34 4.72
CA ILE A 37 5.06 7.12 5.02
C ILE A 37 6.41 7.46 5.66
N GLU A 38 7.13 8.46 5.14
CA GLU A 38 8.42 8.89 5.66
C GLU A 38 8.30 9.37 7.12
N GLN A 39 7.29 10.19 7.44
CA GLN A 39 7.00 10.65 8.80
C GLN A 39 6.69 9.51 9.78
N ASN A 40 6.21 8.37 9.27
CA ASN A 40 5.82 7.21 10.08
C ASN A 40 6.79 6.03 9.88
N LYS A 41 7.95 6.25 9.25
CA LYS A 41 8.86 5.19 8.82
C LYS A 41 9.28 4.28 9.96
N ASP A 42 9.71 4.85 11.08
CA ASP A 42 10.19 4.08 12.23
C ASP A 42 9.09 3.21 12.83
N ILE A 43 7.88 3.76 12.97
CA ILE A 43 6.71 3.03 13.47
C ILE A 43 6.33 1.90 12.51
N ILE A 44 6.35 2.15 11.20
CA ILE A 44 6.05 1.12 10.20
C ILE A 44 7.10 0.03 10.27
N ALA A 45 8.39 0.39 10.25
CA ALA A 45 9.51 -0.55 10.25
C ALA A 45 9.50 -1.45 11.48
N ASP A 46 9.29 -0.88 12.68
CA ASP A 46 9.14 -1.63 13.93
C ASP A 46 7.98 -2.64 13.84
N LYS A 47 6.78 -2.15 13.50
CA LYS A 47 5.56 -2.98 13.49
C LYS A 47 5.56 -4.10 12.45
N VAL A 48 6.39 -3.98 11.43
CA VAL A 48 6.50 -4.98 10.36
C VAL A 48 7.88 -5.63 10.32
N SER A 49 8.70 -5.49 11.36
CA SER A 49 10.05 -6.07 11.46
C SER A 49 10.92 -5.82 10.21
N ALA A 50 10.86 -4.62 9.65
CA ALA A 50 11.66 -4.24 8.49
C ALA A 50 13.07 -3.83 8.91
N LEU A 51 14.06 -4.64 8.56
CA LEU A 51 15.48 -4.38 8.81
C LEU A 51 16.07 -3.44 7.76
N LYS A 52 15.53 -3.47 6.55
CA LYS A 52 15.83 -2.50 5.48
C LYS A 52 14.52 -1.90 4.99
N PHE A 53 14.50 -0.59 4.81
CA PHE A 53 13.31 0.16 4.40
C PHE A 53 13.65 1.12 3.26
N GLU A 54 13.07 0.88 2.10
CA GLU A 54 13.21 1.73 0.92
C GLU A 54 11.86 2.37 0.60
N LEU A 55 11.87 3.69 0.37
CA LEU A 55 10.68 4.43 -0.03
C LEU A 55 11.00 5.29 -1.25
N THR A 56 10.24 5.10 -2.32
CA THR A 56 10.35 5.92 -3.53
C THR A 56 8.98 6.37 -4.04
N LEU A 57 8.97 7.35 -4.94
CA LEU A 57 7.76 7.76 -5.64
C LEU A 57 7.55 6.87 -6.87
N GLY A 58 6.29 6.59 -7.21
CA GLY A 58 5.88 5.85 -8.40
C GLY A 58 5.23 4.51 -8.06
N HIS A 59 5.40 3.54 -8.97
CA HIS A 59 4.84 2.20 -8.90
C HIS A 59 5.92 1.15 -9.12
N PHE A 60 5.72 -0.09 -8.69
CA PHE A 60 6.59 -1.17 -9.17
C PHE A 60 6.22 -1.52 -10.62
N SER A 61 7.23 -1.79 -11.44
CA SER A 61 7.05 -2.60 -12.63
C SER A 61 6.62 -4.01 -12.20
N LYS A 62 5.79 -4.70 -12.99
CA LYS A 62 5.24 -6.03 -12.65
C LYS A 62 6.30 -7.10 -12.35
N GLU A 63 7.58 -6.82 -12.62
CA GLU A 63 8.73 -7.73 -12.48
C GLU A 63 9.51 -7.55 -11.17
N ALA A 64 8.90 -6.98 -10.12
CA ALA A 64 9.55 -6.94 -8.82
C ALA A 64 9.64 -8.35 -8.21
N GLU A 65 10.85 -8.84 -7.95
CA GLU A 65 11.07 -10.09 -7.20
C GLU A 65 10.47 -10.00 -5.79
N GLY A 66 9.69 -11.00 -5.37
CA GLY A 66 9.10 -11.09 -4.02
C GLY A 66 7.57 -10.98 -3.98
N THR A 67 7.02 -10.73 -2.79
CA THR A 67 5.57 -10.54 -2.63
C THR A 67 5.18 -9.10 -2.96
N PHE A 68 4.72 -8.90 -4.19
CA PHE A 68 4.08 -7.65 -4.58
C PHE A 68 2.63 -7.54 -4.07
N LYS A 69 2.31 -6.38 -3.47
CA LYS A 69 0.95 -5.98 -3.09
C LYS A 69 0.73 -4.50 -3.38
N ARG A 70 -0.54 -4.17 -3.65
CA ARG A 70 -1.01 -2.81 -3.88
C ARG A 70 -2.13 -2.47 -2.90
N LEU A 71 -1.97 -1.37 -2.18
CA LEU A 71 -3.02 -0.75 -1.38
C LEU A 71 -3.64 0.37 -2.21
N ASN A 72 -4.90 0.21 -2.60
CA ASN A 72 -5.63 1.23 -3.34
C ASN A 72 -6.29 2.19 -2.36
N LEU A 73 -6.16 3.49 -2.60
CA LEU A 73 -6.62 4.56 -1.71
C LEU A 73 -7.56 5.52 -2.43
N CYS A 74 -8.42 6.18 -1.67
CA CYS A 74 -9.24 7.26 -2.18
C CYS A 74 -8.37 8.35 -2.85
N ALA A 75 -8.84 8.84 -4.01
CA ALA A 75 -8.18 9.91 -4.75
C ALA A 75 -8.13 11.23 -3.98
N ASN A 76 -9.12 11.49 -3.12
CA ASN A 76 -9.20 12.67 -2.28
C ASN A 76 -8.13 12.60 -1.18
N LYS A 77 -7.14 13.48 -1.23
CA LYS A 77 -6.04 13.60 -0.24
C LYS A 77 -6.51 13.77 1.20
N ASN A 78 -7.66 14.40 1.43
CA ASN A 78 -8.20 14.58 2.78
C ASN A 78 -8.87 13.32 3.32
N CYS A 79 -9.20 12.37 2.44
CA CYS A 79 -9.78 11.09 2.80
C CYS A 79 -8.71 9.99 2.83
N SER A 80 -8.05 9.75 1.71
CA SER A 80 -7.02 8.71 1.49
C SER A 80 -7.36 7.34 2.09
N ALA A 81 -8.65 7.05 2.28
CA ALA A 81 -9.11 5.81 2.90
C ALA A 81 -8.81 4.62 2.01
N SER A 82 -8.47 3.48 2.62
CA SER A 82 -8.24 2.23 1.91
C SER A 82 -9.52 1.74 1.23
N LEU A 83 -9.40 1.47 -0.07
CA LEU A 83 -10.47 0.97 -0.91
C LEU A 83 -10.37 -0.55 -1.00
N LYS A 84 -11.45 -1.23 -0.63
CA LYS A 84 -11.58 -2.69 -0.72
C LYS A 84 -11.57 -3.16 -2.17
N ASP A 85 -11.13 -4.39 -2.40
CA ASP A 85 -11.02 -5.00 -3.73
C ASP A 85 -12.35 -4.97 -4.52
N ASN A 86 -13.49 -5.11 -3.85
CA ASN A 86 -14.79 -5.04 -4.50
C ASN A 86 -15.10 -3.64 -5.09
N ILE A 87 -14.60 -2.56 -4.50
CA ILE A 87 -14.72 -1.19 -5.04
C ILE A 87 -13.87 -1.09 -6.30
N ILE A 88 -12.64 -1.63 -6.27
CA ILE A 88 -11.72 -1.63 -7.41
C ILE A 88 -12.28 -2.46 -8.57
N LEU A 89 -12.84 -3.64 -8.27
CA LEU A 89 -13.53 -4.47 -9.28
C LEU A 89 -14.70 -3.73 -9.91
N LYS A 90 -15.51 -3.03 -9.11
CA LYS A 90 -16.61 -2.23 -9.65
C LYS A 90 -16.10 -1.05 -10.49
N LEU A 91 -15.01 -0.37 -10.10
CA LEU A 91 -14.41 0.73 -10.87
C LEU A 91 -13.85 0.28 -12.23
N LYS A 92 -13.42 -0.97 -12.35
CA LYS A 92 -13.03 -1.55 -13.65
C LYS A 92 -14.24 -1.74 -14.58
N ASN A 93 -15.40 -2.03 -14.01
CA ASN A 93 -16.62 -2.35 -14.77
C ASN A 93 -17.58 -1.16 -14.95
N LYS A 94 -17.47 -0.14 -14.11
CA LYS A 94 -18.32 1.07 -14.10
C LYS A 94 -17.43 2.30 -14.08
N ALA A 95 -17.79 3.31 -14.87
CA ALA A 95 -16.97 4.51 -15.03
C ALA A 95 -16.79 5.33 -13.74
N GLU A 96 -17.80 5.39 -12.87
CA GLU A 96 -17.79 6.27 -11.69
C GLU A 96 -18.47 5.63 -10.48
N ILE A 97 -17.80 5.68 -9.33
CA ILE A 97 -18.30 5.17 -8.03
C ILE A 97 -18.01 6.20 -6.96
N LYS A 98 -18.91 6.37 -5.98
CA LYS A 98 -18.64 7.24 -4.84
C LYS A 98 -17.78 6.52 -3.80
N CYS A 99 -16.79 7.22 -3.25
CA CYS A 99 -16.03 6.75 -2.11
C CYS A 99 -16.97 6.53 -0.91
N PRO A 100 -16.97 5.35 -0.25
CA PRO A 100 -17.89 5.09 0.86
C PRO A 100 -17.56 5.89 2.13
N TYR A 101 -16.39 6.55 2.18
CA TYR A 101 -15.94 7.28 3.36
C TYR A 101 -16.11 8.80 3.25
N CYS A 102 -15.97 9.37 2.04
CA CYS A 102 -16.05 10.83 1.83
C CYS A 102 -16.96 11.24 0.67
N ASN A 103 -17.66 10.30 0.04
CA ASN A 103 -18.58 10.52 -1.08
C ASN A 103 -17.97 11.15 -2.36
N SER A 104 -16.66 11.39 -2.40
CA SER A 104 -15.99 11.88 -3.61
C SER A 104 -16.14 10.87 -4.75
N VAL A 105 -16.26 11.36 -5.99
CA VAL A 105 -16.27 10.51 -7.18
C VAL A 105 -14.90 9.86 -7.34
N LEU A 106 -14.89 8.53 -7.49
CA LEU A 106 -13.73 7.71 -7.78
C LEU A 106 -13.74 7.35 -9.27
N LYS A 107 -12.57 7.45 -9.89
CA LYS A 107 -12.30 7.03 -11.27
C LYS A 107 -11.05 6.17 -11.28
N MET A 108 -11.04 5.11 -12.07
CA MET A 108 -9.98 4.10 -12.06
C MET A 108 -8.60 4.69 -12.38
N ASP A 109 -8.53 5.65 -13.30
CA ASP A 109 -7.32 6.37 -13.73
C ASP A 109 -6.77 7.36 -12.69
N ARG A 110 -7.56 7.69 -11.65
CA ARG A 110 -7.22 8.69 -10.62
C ARG A 110 -7.11 8.10 -9.21
N ILE A 111 -7.09 6.77 -9.09
CA ILE A 111 -6.91 6.11 -7.80
C ILE A 111 -5.47 6.27 -7.33
N ASN A 112 -5.33 6.79 -6.10
CA ASN A 112 -4.04 6.81 -5.41
C ASN A 112 -3.70 5.39 -4.95
N ASN A 113 -2.42 5.07 -4.88
CA ASN A 113 -2.01 3.77 -4.37
C ASN A 113 -0.64 3.81 -3.70
N ILE A 114 -0.43 2.81 -2.85
CA ILE A 114 0.84 2.46 -2.25
C ILE A 114 1.14 1.03 -2.67
N ASP A 115 2.20 0.87 -3.44
CA ASP A 115 2.74 -0.42 -3.79
C ASP A 115 3.81 -0.81 -2.77
N PHE A 116 3.81 -2.06 -2.34
CA PHE A 116 4.86 -2.55 -1.45
C PHE A 116 5.29 -3.97 -1.83
N ASN A 117 6.56 -4.24 -1.59
CA ASN A 117 7.19 -5.53 -1.76
C ASN A 117 8.04 -5.84 -0.53
N PHE A 118 8.12 -7.11 -0.17
CA PHE A 118 9.03 -7.54 0.86
C PHE A 118 9.71 -8.87 0.53
N LEU A 119 10.94 -8.98 1.00
CA LEU A 119 11.82 -10.13 0.82
C LEU A 119 12.37 -10.56 2.18
N ARG A 120 12.67 -11.85 2.31
CA ARG A 120 13.45 -12.36 3.45
C ARG A 120 14.82 -11.69 3.46
N THR A 121 15.28 -11.36 4.64
CA THR A 121 16.71 -11.12 4.85
C THR A 121 17.35 -12.48 5.07
N ASP A 122 18.26 -12.87 4.18
CA ASP A 122 19.22 -13.95 4.46
C ASP A 122 20.10 -13.59 5.66
#